data_AF-A0A397XXF9-F1
#
_entry.id   AF-A0A397XXF9-F1
#
_cell.length_a   1.000
_cell.length_b   1.000
_cell.length_c   1.000
_cell.angle_alpha   90.00
_cell.angle_beta   90.00
_cell.angle_gamma   90.00
#
_symmetry.space_group_name_H-M   'P 1'
#
loop_
_entity.id
_entity.type
_entity.pdbx_description
1 polymer ?
#
loop_
_entity_poly.entity_id
_entity_poly.type
_entity_poly.pdbx_seq_one_letter_code
_entity_poly.pdbx_strand_id
1 'polypeptide(L)' 'MTTNPVDWPAFATEIEVLQRLQENFEDVSLSHIPRSRNSRADALAKEARMRGYAFSHIDQTRTDGDALRRIDTSVLHLI' A
#
# COMPACT_ATOMS: atom_id res chain seq x y z
N MET A 1 -9.22 -12.64 14.42
CA MET A 1 -9.70 -11.40 13.78
C MET A 1 -11.12 -11.17 14.24
N THR A 2 -11.52 -9.93 14.51
CA THR A 2 -12.91 -9.64 14.86
C THR A 2 -13.75 -9.88 13.60
N THR A 3 -14.84 -10.62 13.73
CA THR A 3 -15.77 -10.88 12.61
C THR A 3 -16.87 -9.82 12.54
N ASN A 4 -16.92 -8.91 13.52
CA ASN A 4 -17.88 -7.84 13.61
C ASN A 4 -17.21 -6.50 13.24
N PRO A 5 -17.59 -5.87 12.11
CA PRO A 5 -17.08 -4.57 11.70
C PRO A 5 -17.31 -3.46 12.75
N VAL A 6 -18.34 -3.61 13.60
CA VAL A 6 -18.65 -2.69 14.70
C VAL A 6 -17.56 -2.66 15.76
N ASP A 7 -16.79 -3.74 15.89
CA ASP A 7 -15.70 -3.81 16.86
C ASP A 7 -14.56 -2.85 16.46
N TRP A 8 -14.39 -2.58 15.16
CA TRP A 8 -13.35 -1.70 14.59
C TRP A 8 -13.95 -0.63 13.67
N PRO A 9 -14.64 0.38 14.23
CA PRO A 9 -15.36 1.38 13.45
C PRO A 9 -14.45 2.20 12.52
N ALA A 10 -13.17 2.34 12.85
CA ALA A 10 -12.19 3.03 12.00
C ALA A 10 -11.89 2.31 10.67
N PHE A 11 -12.20 1.01 10.57
CA PHE A 11 -11.96 0.17 9.38
C PHE A 11 -13.25 -0.39 8.77
N ALA A 12 -14.42 0.12 9.20
CA ALA A 12 -15.71 -0.44 8.80
C ALA A 12 -15.90 -0.44 7.27
N THR A 13 -15.49 0.66 6.60
CA THR A 13 -15.56 0.81 5.15
C THR A 13 -14.67 -0.20 4.43
N GLU A 14 -13.43 -0.37 4.88
CA GLU A 14 -12.46 -1.30 4.30
C GLU A 14 -12.90 -2.75 4.46
N ILE A 15 -13.50 -3.11 5.60
CA ILE A 15 -14.06 -4.44 5.84
C ILE A 15 -15.24 -4.70 4.90
N GLU A 16 -16.15 -3.74 4.74
CA GLU A 16 -17.28 -3.87 3.81
C GLU A 16 -16.81 -4.06 2.36
N VAL A 17 -15.81 -3.27 1.91
CA VAL A 17 -15.23 -3.41 0.57
C VAL A 17 -14.60 -4.79 0.38
N LEU A 18 -13.87 -5.27 1.38
CA LEU A 18 -13.24 -6.60 1.33
C LEU A 18 -14.28 -7.72 1.27
N GLN A 19 -15.39 -7.62 2.00
CA GLN A 19 -16.50 -8.58 1.95
C GLN A 19 -17.17 -8.60 0.57
N ARG A 20 -17.52 -7.42 0.03
CA ARG A 20 -18.08 -7.32 -1.32
C ARG A 20 -17.14 -7.86 -2.40
N LEU A 21 -15.82 -7.70 -2.21
CA LEU A 21 -14.83 -8.24 -3.13
C LEU A 21 -14.80 -9.78 -3.07
N GLN A 22 -14.89 -10.35 -1.87
CA GLN A 22 -14.90 -11.80 -1.65
C GLN A 22 -16.10 -12.49 -2.32
N GLU A 23 -17.26 -11.85 -2.36
CA GLU A 23 -18.47 -12.37 -3.03
C GLU A 23 -18.29 -12.63 -4.54
N ASN A 24 -17.26 -12.04 -5.17
CA ASN A 24 -16.96 -12.27 -6.59
C ASN A 24 -16.16 -13.56 -6.84
N PHE A 25 -15.79 -14.31 -5.81
CA PHE A 25 -15.01 -15.53 -5.90
C PHE A 25 -15.80 -16.72 -5.36
N GLU A 26 -15.73 -17.87 -6.05
CA GLU A 26 -16.42 -19.10 -5.62
C GLU A 26 -15.86 -19.66 -4.31
N ASP A 27 -14.55 -19.56 -4.11
CA ASP A 27 -13.86 -19.94 -2.87
C ASP A 27 -12.75 -18.94 -2.56
N VAL A 28 -12.70 -18.48 -1.31
CA VAL A 28 -11.71 -17.54 -0.81
C VAL A 28 -11.38 -17.85 0.64
N SER A 29 -10.08 -17.89 0.96
CA SER A 29 -9.61 -18.10 2.32
C SER A 29 -8.55 -17.08 2.70
N LEU A 30 -8.59 -16.65 3.96
CA LEU A 30 -7.63 -15.75 4.56
C LEU A 30 -6.83 -16.53 5.61
N SER A 31 -5.51 -16.51 5.51
CA SER A 31 -4.62 -17.15 6.48
C SER A 31 -3.54 -16.19 6.97
N HIS A 32 -3.15 -16.35 8.23
CA HIS A 32 -2.01 -15.63 8.78
C HIS A 32 -0.71 -16.33 8.36
N ILE A 33 0.22 -15.55 7.83
CA ILE A 33 1.59 -15.99 7.53
C ILE A 33 2.62 -15.17 8.32
N PRO A 34 3.72 -15.77 8.79
CA PRO A 34 4.84 -15.04 9.37
C PRO A 34 5.33 -13.92 8.44
N ARG A 35 5.73 -12.78 9.01
CA ARG A 35 6.23 -11.62 8.25
C ARG A 35 7.43 -11.98 7.35
N SER A 36 8.29 -12.88 7.80
CA SER A 36 9.42 -13.41 7.02
C SER A 36 8.99 -14.13 5.73
N ARG A 37 7.76 -14.66 5.69
CA ARG A 37 7.17 -15.33 4.52
C ARG A 37 6.36 -14.38 3.63
N ASN A 38 6.20 -13.11 4.01
CA ASN A 38 5.50 -12.08 3.24
C ASN A 38 6.46 -10.99 2.70
N SER A 39 7.74 -11.34 2.50
CA SER A 39 8.82 -10.39 2.22
C SER A 39 8.57 -9.49 1.01
N ARG A 40 7.96 -10.03 -0.06
CA ARG A 40 7.65 -9.28 -1.28
C ARG A 40 6.62 -8.17 -1.04
N ALA A 41 5.48 -8.48 -0.44
CA ALA A 41 4.45 -7.49 -0.15
C ALA A 41 4.95 -6.44 0.85
N ASP A 42 5.72 -6.88 1.85
CA ASP A 42 6.38 -6.01 2.80
C ASP A 42 7.35 -5.02 2.16
N ALA A 43 8.16 -5.47 1.21
CA ALA A 43 9.10 -4.61 0.48
C ALA A 43 8.34 -3.54 -0.31
N LEU A 44 7.30 -3.93 -1.06
CA LEU A 44 6.47 -3.00 -1.83
C LEU A 44 5.83 -1.92 -0.94
N ALA A 45 5.26 -2.33 0.20
CA ALA A 45 4.66 -1.38 1.14
C ALA A 45 5.69 -0.41 1.74
N LYS A 46 6.89 -0.91 2.08
CA LYS A 46 7.98 -0.08 2.60
C LYS A 46 8.49 0.90 1.54
N GLU A 47 8.71 0.45 0.32
CA GLU A 47 9.16 1.30 -0.79
C GLU A 47 8.14 2.39 -1.08
N ALA A 48 6.85 2.07 -1.16
CA ALA A 48 5.80 3.06 -1.35
C ALA A 48 5.82 4.14 -0.23
N ARG A 49 5.99 3.71 1.03
CA ARG A 49 6.11 4.64 2.17
C ARG A 49 7.36 5.52 2.09
N MET A 50 8.50 4.96 1.67
CA MET A 50 9.77 5.69 1.55
C MET A 50 9.77 6.73 0.42
N ARG A 51 8.95 6.55 -0.62
CA ARG A 51 8.84 7.49 -1.74
C ARG A 51 8.26 8.86 -1.35
N GLY A 52 7.68 9.00 -0.15
CA GLY A 52 7.23 10.30 0.38
C GLY A 52 6.01 10.91 -0.29
N TYR A 53 5.36 10.19 -1.20
CA TYR A 53 4.11 10.54 -1.85
C TYR A 53 3.11 9.39 -1.69
N ALA A 54 1.86 9.71 -1.32
CA ALA A 54 0.79 8.72 -1.24
C ALA A 54 0.26 8.41 -2.65
N PHE A 55 0.31 7.15 -3.06
CA PHE A 55 -0.32 6.69 -4.31
C PHE A 55 -1.75 6.27 -3.99
N SER A 56 -2.73 6.90 -4.65
CA SER A 56 -4.14 6.49 -4.56
C SER A 56 -4.49 5.34 -5.52
N HIS A 57 -3.76 5.21 -6.63
CA HIS A 57 -3.87 4.09 -7.56
C HIS A 57 -2.51 3.73 -8.17
N ILE A 58 -2.35 2.48 -8.60
CA ILE A 58 -1.22 2.05 -9.43
C ILE A 58 -1.55 2.38 -10.87
N ASP A 59 -0.73 3.21 -11.51
CA ASP A 59 -0.80 3.48 -12.94
C ASP A 59 0.21 2.58 -13.67
N GLN A 60 -0.26 1.63 -14.45
CA GLN A 60 0.60 0.75 -15.26
C GLN A 60 1.07 1.41 -16.56
N THR A 61 0.52 2.57 -16.91
CA THR A 61 0.89 3.34 -18.12
C THR A 61 1.98 4.37 -17.84
N ARG A 62 2.27 4.64 -16.57
CA ARG A 62 3.34 5.56 -16.17
C ARG A 62 4.69 4.84 -16.24
N THR A 63 5.46 5.14 -17.28
CA THR A 63 6.86 4.73 -17.33
C THR A 63 7.61 5.42 -16.19
N ASP A 64 8.39 4.66 -15.41
CA ASP A 64 9.18 5.13 -14.25
C ASP A 64 10.19 6.26 -14.60
N GLY A 65 10.27 6.69 -15.86
CA GLY A 65 11.17 7.71 -16.37
C GLY A 65 10.84 9.15 -16.00
N ASP A 66 9.63 9.41 -15.48
CA ASP A 66 9.19 10.77 -15.09
C ASP A 66 9.19 11.00 -13.57
N ALA A 67 9.89 10.16 -12.81
CA ALA A 67 10.27 10.50 -11.45
C ALA A 67 11.18 11.74 -11.52
N LEU A 68 10.59 12.92 -11.36
CA LEU A 68 11.25 14.19 -11.12
C LEU A 68 12.38 13.92 -10.14
N ARG A 69 13.60 13.82 -10.66
CA ARG A 69 14.81 13.79 -9.84
C ARG A 69 14.70 15.01 -8.95
N ARG A 70 14.64 14.81 -7.64
CA ARG A 70 14.92 15.90 -6.70
C ARG A 70 16.28 16.42 -7.09
N ILE A 71 16.29 17.54 -7.80
CA ILE A 71 17.46 18.36 -7.99
C ILE A 71 17.62 19.03 -6.62
N ASP A 72 18.36 18.36 -5.73
CA ASP A 72 18.97 19.05 -4.60
C ASP A 72 20.07 19.95 -5.18
N THR A 73 19.67 21.03 -5.86
CA THR A 73 20.51 22.20 -6.04
C THR A 73 20.56 22.93 -4.71
N SER A 74 21.37 22.42 -3.79
CA SER A 74 21.96 23.21 -2.71
C SER A 74 23.39 23.55 -3.11
N VAL A 75 23.52 24.40 -4.13
CA VAL A 75 24.70 25.25 -4.26
C VAL A 75 24.45 26.44 -3.34
N LEU A 76 25.00 26.38 -2.12
CA LEU A 76 25.43 27.58 -1.42
C LEU A 76 26.79 27.27 -0.77
N HIS A 77 27.83 27.56 -1.54
CA HIS A 77 29.06 28.08 -0.96
C HIS A 77 28.74 29.45 -0.35
N LEU A 78 28.96 29.61 0.95
CA LEU A 78 29.63 30.82 1.43
C LEU A 78 30.48 30.45 2.64
N ILE A 79 31.74 30.84 2.52
CA ILE A 79 32.83 30.75 3.50
C ILE A 79 32.46 31.58 4.74
#